data_AF-A0A0D3AM51-F1
#
_entry.id   AF-A0A0D3AM51-F1
#
_cell.length_a   1.000
_cell.length_b   1.000
_cell.length_c   1.000
_cell.angle_alpha   90.00
_cell.angle_beta   90.00
_cell.angle_gamma   90.00
#
_symmetry.space_group_name_H-M   'P 1'
#
loop_
_entity.id
_entity.type
_entity.pdbx_description
1 polymer ?
#
loop_
_entity_poly.entity_id
_entity_poly.type
_entity_poly.pdbx_seq_one_letter_code
_entity_poly.pdbx_strand_id
1 'polypeptide(L)'
;MFQNLTLRHGSGCMSQHLVESTSTGETFLVKQYRKTAKIVEGVAQMKTEYLMVYNLDDEGNAVYTQDMGDLTMFLSRVQDNGDVTMFLSKSEPFCVATCSFTGLLRNYVHILDVDEIGGVDVADIPFSIASIASAPRWGEKILLCFSSYLQTSSLRQTSPCFVIGARPCLPLESFYHNRLGTLSIGIVNPEKGCVIRLPKKVSVDLVHNDLNDTMVTIGASHGWVASLKNDGILRLHDDLNPYALYEDPICIPLPPLVTLPHCQTKIITNVSMSSSSPENNEDCVVAVKFLGPQFSFCKPAGKSSTPEWTNIKIENPCFYSSRVMFSKKDNMFRIPGSGGHLIGSLDLCEPNDKLKLQCVGFENLPPKLPTPVRELMDSCCMSQHLVESTPTGETFLVKQYRKTAEGVARMKTEYLMVFKLDDEGNALYTEDMGDLTMFLSKSEPFCIPSTSFPGFKPNRVHILDFEETACVFWWMVSPSLFQLIKTRGGNS
;
A
#
# COMPACT_ATOMS: atom_id res chain seq x y z
N MET A 1 -5.50 35.70 -26.09
CA MET A 1 -5.51 36.62 -24.93
C MET A 1 -6.96 36.86 -24.53
N PHE A 2 -7.56 35.94 -23.77
CA PHE A 2 -8.92 36.06 -23.24
C PHE A 2 -8.88 35.71 -21.75
N GLN A 3 -9.46 36.58 -20.92
CA GLN A 3 -9.32 36.59 -19.46
C GLN A 3 -10.19 35.51 -18.80
N ASN A 4 -9.60 34.76 -17.84
CA ASN A 4 -10.33 33.91 -16.89
C ASN A 4 -11.32 34.76 -16.07
N LEU A 5 -12.62 34.65 -16.38
CA LEU A 5 -13.68 35.32 -15.64
C LEU A 5 -14.01 34.55 -14.36
N THR A 6 -13.88 35.23 -13.21
CA THR A 6 -14.24 34.70 -11.90
C THR A 6 -15.46 35.44 -11.37
N LEU A 7 -16.60 34.75 -11.22
CA LEU A 7 -17.83 35.33 -10.68
C LEU A 7 -18.04 34.83 -9.23
N ARG A 8 -18.20 35.76 -8.28
CA ARG A 8 -18.50 35.45 -6.86
C ARG A 8 -20.00 35.54 -6.60
N HIS A 9 -20.59 34.47 -6.07
CA HIS A 9 -21.97 34.45 -5.56
C HIS A 9 -21.98 33.71 -4.22
N GLY A 10 -22.27 34.42 -3.12
CA GLY A 10 -22.25 33.84 -1.78
C GLY A 10 -20.86 33.33 -1.34
N SER A 11 -20.81 32.30 -0.50
CA SER A 11 -19.54 31.68 -0.01
C SER A 11 -18.79 30.84 -1.06
N GLY A 12 -19.25 30.85 -2.32
CA GLY A 12 -18.66 30.11 -3.44
C GLY A 12 -18.14 31.02 -4.58
N CYS A 13 -17.26 30.46 -5.40
CA CYS A 13 -16.54 31.14 -6.48
C CYS A 13 -16.55 30.26 -7.74
N MET A 14 -16.99 30.79 -8.89
CA MET A 14 -17.01 30.06 -10.16
C MET A 14 -15.93 30.62 -11.10
N SER A 15 -15.13 29.73 -11.69
CA SER A 15 -14.14 30.01 -12.73
C SER A 15 -14.44 29.22 -13.99
N GLN A 16 -14.18 29.83 -15.15
CA GLN A 16 -14.33 29.21 -16.46
C GLN A 16 -12.95 29.05 -17.09
N HIS A 17 -12.69 27.87 -17.65
CA HIS A 17 -11.46 27.55 -18.37
C HIS A 17 -11.82 27.09 -19.78
N LEU A 18 -11.16 27.65 -20.78
CA LEU A 18 -11.22 27.16 -22.15
C LEU A 18 -9.98 26.31 -22.39
N VAL A 19 -10.15 25.07 -22.82
CA VAL A 19 -9.06 24.11 -22.96
C VAL A 19 -9.09 23.49 -24.34
N GLU A 20 -8.04 23.71 -25.12
CA GLU A 20 -7.89 23.12 -26.45
C GLU A 20 -6.99 21.88 -26.39
N SER A 21 -7.43 20.81 -27.05
CA SER A 21 -6.64 19.60 -27.24
C SER A 21 -5.60 19.83 -28.32
N THR A 22 -4.33 19.84 -27.93
CA THR A 22 -3.22 19.95 -28.88
C THR A 22 -3.09 18.74 -29.82
N SER A 23 -3.71 17.62 -29.44
CA SER A 23 -3.69 16.37 -30.20
C SER A 23 -4.87 16.19 -31.16
N THR A 24 -6.06 16.69 -30.82
CA THR A 24 -7.29 16.47 -31.61
C THR A 24 -7.90 17.75 -32.18
N GLY A 25 -7.48 18.93 -31.70
CA GLY A 25 -8.07 20.22 -32.06
C GLY A 25 -9.44 20.48 -31.39
N GLU A 26 -9.96 19.53 -30.62
CA GLU A 26 -11.21 19.70 -29.88
C GLU A 26 -11.06 20.73 -28.77
N THR A 27 -12.04 21.61 -28.62
CA THR A 27 -12.03 22.66 -27.61
C THR A 27 -13.11 22.39 -26.56
N PHE A 28 -12.72 22.42 -25.30
CA PHE A 28 -13.61 22.19 -24.17
C PHE A 28 -13.79 23.46 -23.36
N LEU A 29 -15.03 23.77 -23.00
CA LEU A 29 -15.35 24.74 -21.96
C LEU A 29 -15.54 24.01 -20.63
N VAL A 30 -14.78 24.40 -19.63
CA VAL A 30 -14.84 23.84 -18.29
C VAL A 30 -15.32 24.88 -17.31
N LYS A 31 -16.44 24.61 -16.62
CA LYS A 31 -16.93 25.44 -15.52
C LYS A 31 -16.56 24.78 -14.20
N GLN A 32 -15.66 25.42 -13.46
CA GLN A 32 -15.18 24.97 -12.17
C GLN A 32 -15.77 25.84 -11.07
N TYR A 33 -16.49 25.23 -10.14
CA TYR A 33 -17.10 25.93 -9.03
C TYR A 33 -16.38 25.51 -7.75
N ARG A 34 -16.02 26.48 -6.91
CA ARG A 34 -15.18 26.31 -5.73
C ARG A 34 -15.82 26.94 -4.51
N LYS A 35 -15.45 26.47 -3.33
CA LYS A 35 -15.87 27.04 -2.04
C LYS A 35 -14.69 27.14 -1.09
N THR A 36 -14.77 28.07 -0.15
CA THR A 36 -13.79 28.18 0.93
C THR A 36 -13.84 26.92 1.81
N ALA A 37 -12.76 26.15 1.81
CA ALA A 37 -12.62 24.94 2.61
C ALA A 37 -12.09 25.25 4.02
N LYS A 38 -11.10 26.14 4.12
CA LYS A 38 -10.51 26.58 5.38
C LYS A 38 -9.89 27.96 5.23
N ILE A 39 -9.79 28.70 6.33
CA ILE A 39 -9.00 29.93 6.41
C ILE A 39 -7.78 29.63 7.29
N VAL A 40 -6.57 29.78 6.73
CA VAL A 40 -5.30 29.61 7.45
C VAL A 40 -4.57 30.94 7.37
N GLU A 41 -4.23 31.52 8.53
CA GLU A 41 -3.52 32.81 8.63
C GLU A 41 -4.17 33.96 7.82
N GLY A 42 -5.50 33.97 7.72
CA GLY A 42 -6.26 34.99 6.99
C GLY A 42 -6.38 34.73 5.47
N VAL A 43 -5.74 33.68 4.94
CA VAL A 43 -5.86 33.25 3.54
C VAL A 43 -6.91 32.15 3.42
N ALA A 44 -7.89 32.36 2.55
CA ALA A 44 -8.94 31.38 2.25
C ALA A 44 -8.43 30.34 1.24
N GLN A 45 -8.25 29.09 1.70
CA GLN A 45 -8.01 27.94 0.83
C GLN A 45 -9.31 27.53 0.16
N MET A 46 -9.30 27.49 -1.17
CA MET A 46 -10.47 27.19 -1.99
C MET A 46 -10.39 25.75 -2.49
N LYS A 47 -11.49 25.01 -2.40
CA LYS A 47 -11.61 23.65 -2.94
C LYS A 47 -12.69 23.60 -4.00
N THR A 48 -12.49 22.83 -5.06
CA THR A 48 -13.51 22.58 -6.08
C THR A 48 -14.72 21.89 -5.46
N GLU A 49 -15.92 22.39 -5.73
CA GLU A 49 -17.21 21.83 -5.34
C GLU A 49 -17.92 21.11 -6.49
N TYR A 50 -17.73 21.54 -7.75
CA TYR A 50 -18.23 20.82 -8.91
C TYR A 50 -17.50 21.28 -10.17
N LEU A 51 -17.38 20.37 -11.13
CA LEU A 51 -16.86 20.63 -12.46
C LEU A 51 -17.95 20.29 -13.48
N MET A 52 -18.02 21.06 -14.56
CA MET A 52 -18.81 20.71 -15.73
C MET A 52 -17.95 20.87 -16.95
N VAL A 53 -17.92 19.84 -17.80
CA VAL A 53 -17.18 19.84 -19.07
C VAL A 53 -18.16 19.90 -20.21
N TYR A 54 -17.91 20.81 -21.15
CA TYR A 54 -18.68 20.98 -22.37
C TYR A 54 -17.72 20.87 -23.54
N ASN A 55 -18.05 20.05 -24.53
CA ASN A 55 -17.40 20.11 -25.84
C ASN A 55 -17.97 21.32 -26.60
N LEU A 56 -17.12 22.11 -27.23
CA LEU A 56 -17.56 23.18 -28.13
C LEU A 56 -17.69 22.59 -29.54
N ASP A 57 -18.91 22.63 -30.08
CA ASP A 57 -19.12 22.26 -31.48
C ASP A 57 -18.53 23.30 -32.45
N ASP A 58 -18.53 22.98 -33.75
CA ASP A 58 -18.01 23.84 -34.80
C ASP A 58 -18.73 25.21 -34.91
N GLU A 59 -19.93 25.33 -34.32
CA GLU A 59 -20.72 26.56 -34.25
C GLU A 59 -20.43 27.36 -32.96
N GLY A 60 -19.60 26.84 -32.05
CA GLY A 60 -19.22 27.45 -30.79
C GLY A 60 -20.23 27.22 -29.65
N ASN A 61 -21.19 26.31 -29.82
CA ASN A 61 -22.13 25.95 -28.76
C ASN A 61 -21.48 24.99 -27.75
N ALA A 62 -21.68 25.27 -26.46
CA ALA A 62 -21.22 24.40 -25.39
C ALA A 62 -22.19 23.22 -25.18
N VAL A 63 -21.81 22.06 -25.71
CA VAL A 63 -22.55 20.79 -25.54
C VAL A 63 -21.98 20.05 -24.34
N TYR A 64 -22.81 19.81 -23.35
CA TYR A 64 -22.41 19.05 -22.16
C TYR A 64 -21.92 17.65 -22.55
N THR A 65 -20.76 17.23 -22.03
CA THR A 65 -20.18 15.91 -22.32
C THR A 65 -19.74 15.17 -21.07
N GLN A 66 -19.92 13.86 -21.09
CA GLN A 66 -19.41 12.89 -20.11
C GLN A 66 -18.25 12.05 -20.66
N ASP A 67 -17.88 12.29 -21.93
CA ASP A 67 -16.85 11.54 -22.64
C ASP A 67 -16.00 12.49 -23.48
N MET A 68 -14.71 12.55 -23.15
CA MET A 68 -13.65 13.23 -23.91
C MET A 68 -12.81 12.20 -24.70
N GLY A 69 -13.22 10.93 -24.75
CA GLY A 69 -12.54 9.87 -25.45
C GLY A 69 -11.17 9.53 -24.83
N ASP A 70 -10.13 9.55 -25.67
CA ASP A 70 -8.76 9.26 -25.25
C ASP A 70 -8.04 10.47 -24.62
N LEU A 71 -8.76 11.55 -24.34
CA LEU A 71 -8.15 12.77 -23.83
C LEU A 71 -8.05 12.79 -22.30
N THR A 72 -7.02 13.49 -21.82
CA THR A 72 -6.88 13.88 -20.43
C THR A 72 -6.60 15.37 -20.35
N MET A 73 -7.16 16.01 -19.34
CA MET A 73 -7.15 17.46 -19.18
C MET A 73 -6.47 17.85 -17.89
N PHE A 74 -5.71 18.94 -17.90
CA PHE A 74 -5.06 19.50 -16.73
C PHE A 74 -5.57 20.92 -16.50
N LEU A 75 -6.21 21.14 -15.36
CA LEU A 75 -6.60 22.46 -14.88
C LEU A 75 -5.54 22.94 -13.88
N SER A 76 -4.71 23.89 -14.29
CA SER A 76 -3.72 24.53 -13.42
C SER A 76 -4.04 26.00 -13.20
N ARG A 77 -3.72 26.51 -12.00
CA ARG A 77 -3.82 27.93 -11.68
C ARG A 77 -2.46 28.50 -11.34
N VAL A 78 -2.14 29.62 -11.98
CA VAL A 78 -0.97 30.43 -11.63
C VAL A 78 -1.33 31.34 -10.45
N GLN A 79 -0.63 31.20 -9.33
CA GLN A 79 -0.61 32.20 -8.28
C GLN A 79 0.86 32.51 -7.98
N ASP A 80 1.32 33.70 -8.37
CA ASP A 80 2.67 34.17 -8.05
C ASP A 80 2.75 34.44 -6.54
N ASN A 81 3.18 33.45 -5.78
CA ASN A 81 3.59 33.60 -4.39
C ASN A 81 5.02 33.08 -4.23
N GLY A 82 5.97 33.95 -4.56
CA GLY A 82 7.27 34.04 -3.90
C GLY A 82 8.27 32.90 -4.04
N ASP A 83 7.99 31.68 -3.58
CA ASP A 83 9.06 30.79 -3.12
C ASP A 83 8.89 29.27 -3.27
N VAL A 84 7.88 28.75 -3.99
CA VAL A 84 7.86 27.30 -4.33
C VAL A 84 7.43 27.10 -5.78
N THR A 85 8.41 26.85 -6.64
CA THR A 85 8.18 26.57 -8.06
C THR A 85 7.97 25.07 -8.27
N MET A 86 6.72 24.59 -8.22
CA MET A 86 6.38 23.33 -8.89
C MET A 86 6.17 23.64 -10.37
N PHE A 87 7.05 23.13 -11.24
CA PHE A 87 7.13 23.46 -12.67
C PHE A 87 5.82 23.24 -13.48
N LEU A 88 4.82 22.52 -12.94
CA LEU A 88 3.50 22.32 -13.55
C LEU A 88 2.45 23.39 -13.17
N SER A 89 2.66 24.23 -12.15
CA SER A 89 1.65 25.21 -11.71
C SER A 89 1.67 26.54 -12.49
N LYS A 90 2.61 26.70 -13.44
CA LYS A 90 2.72 27.90 -14.29
C LYS A 90 2.12 27.75 -15.69
N SER A 91 1.58 26.58 -16.05
CA SER A 91 0.95 26.36 -17.35
C SER A 91 -0.51 26.84 -17.37
N GLU A 92 -0.97 27.35 -18.52
CA GLU A 92 -2.41 27.47 -18.80
C GLU A 92 -3.03 26.06 -18.82
N PRO A 93 -4.33 25.91 -18.49
CA PRO A 93 -5.02 24.64 -18.62
C PRO A 93 -4.83 24.03 -20.02
N PHE A 94 -4.53 22.73 -20.09
CA PHE A 94 -4.23 22.07 -21.37
C PHE A 94 -4.83 20.67 -21.43
N CYS A 95 -5.04 20.18 -22.66
CA CYS A 95 -5.60 18.86 -22.93
C CYS A 95 -4.70 18.09 -23.91
N VAL A 96 -4.49 16.80 -23.64
CA VAL A 96 -3.61 15.90 -24.42
C VAL A 96 -4.21 14.51 -24.54
N ALA A 97 -3.91 13.81 -25.63
CA ALA A 97 -4.27 12.41 -25.82
C ALA A 97 -3.41 11.49 -24.94
N THR A 98 -4.03 10.51 -24.27
CA THR A 98 -3.33 9.60 -23.36
C THR A 98 -2.44 8.61 -24.09
N CYS A 99 -2.73 8.30 -25.35
CA CYS A 99 -1.80 7.58 -26.22
C CYS A 99 -0.44 8.26 -26.42
N SER A 100 -0.34 9.58 -26.17
CA SER A 100 0.94 10.31 -26.27
C SER A 100 1.82 10.15 -25.02
N PHE A 101 1.26 9.73 -23.89
CA PHE A 101 1.98 9.64 -22.61
C PHE A 101 1.53 8.43 -21.78
N THR A 102 2.43 7.47 -21.60
CA THR A 102 2.18 6.28 -20.79
C THR A 102 1.88 6.64 -19.33
N GLY A 103 0.74 6.18 -18.80
CA GLY A 103 0.35 6.36 -17.39
C GLY A 103 -0.74 7.41 -17.14
N LEU A 104 -1.19 8.13 -18.16
CA LEU A 104 -2.31 9.07 -18.04
C LEU A 104 -3.67 8.36 -18.09
N LEU A 105 -4.65 8.90 -17.36
CA LEU A 105 -6.02 8.39 -17.34
C LEU A 105 -6.83 9.02 -18.47
N ARG A 106 -7.41 8.19 -19.34
CA ARG A 106 -8.35 8.66 -20.37
C ARG A 106 -9.63 9.19 -19.72
N ASN A 107 -10.32 10.10 -20.41
CA ASN A 107 -11.55 10.73 -19.96
C ASN A 107 -11.45 11.40 -18.58
N TYR A 108 -10.30 11.99 -18.26
CA TYR A 108 -10.01 12.46 -16.89
C TYR A 108 -9.55 13.92 -16.86
N VAL A 109 -9.98 14.66 -15.86
CA VAL A 109 -9.58 16.04 -15.58
C VAL A 109 -8.76 16.07 -14.31
N HIS A 110 -7.47 16.34 -14.42
CA HIS A 110 -6.56 16.63 -13.31
C HIS A 110 -6.73 18.08 -12.85
N ILE A 111 -6.88 18.28 -11.54
CA ILE A 111 -6.89 19.60 -10.90
C ILE A 111 -5.56 19.76 -10.19
N LEU A 112 -4.77 20.74 -10.61
CA LEU A 112 -3.45 21.07 -10.08
C LEU A 112 -3.43 22.55 -9.67
N ASP A 113 -4.08 22.85 -8.56
CA ASP A 113 -4.06 24.16 -7.89
C ASP A 113 -3.08 24.13 -6.70
N VAL A 114 -2.58 25.29 -6.28
CA VAL A 114 -1.68 25.40 -5.11
C VAL A 114 -2.37 24.88 -3.84
N ASP A 115 -3.69 25.05 -3.76
CA ASP A 115 -4.53 24.59 -2.65
C ASP A 115 -5.13 23.18 -2.86
N GLU A 116 -5.08 22.63 -4.08
CA GLU A 116 -5.81 21.40 -4.44
C GLU A 116 -5.09 20.58 -5.52
N ILE A 117 -4.68 19.36 -5.17
CA ILE A 117 -4.26 18.34 -6.14
C ILE A 117 -5.29 17.23 -6.14
N GLY A 118 -5.91 17.00 -7.29
CA GLY A 118 -6.94 15.98 -7.45
C GLY A 118 -7.27 15.72 -8.91
N GLY A 119 -8.41 15.07 -9.14
CA GLY A 119 -8.97 14.95 -10.47
C GLY A 119 -10.26 14.17 -10.47
N VAL A 120 -10.95 14.20 -11.61
CA VAL A 120 -12.25 13.56 -11.80
C VAL A 120 -12.33 12.93 -13.20
N ASP A 121 -12.94 11.75 -13.28
CA ASP A 121 -13.40 11.21 -14.56
C ASP A 121 -14.59 12.03 -15.05
N VAL A 122 -14.60 12.42 -16.32
CA VAL A 122 -15.65 13.26 -16.89
C VAL A 122 -16.98 12.51 -16.95
N ALA A 123 -16.95 11.17 -16.93
CA ALA A 123 -18.15 10.34 -16.82
C ALA A 123 -18.87 10.51 -15.48
N ASP A 124 -18.17 10.93 -14.42
CA ASP A 124 -18.73 11.10 -13.08
C ASP A 124 -19.40 12.48 -12.88
N ILE A 125 -19.47 13.32 -13.92
CA ILE A 125 -20.11 14.66 -13.90
C ILE A 125 -21.61 14.56 -14.28
N PRO A 126 -22.55 15.36 -13.73
CA PRO A 126 -22.40 16.36 -12.66
C PRO A 126 -22.44 15.70 -11.28
N PHE A 127 -21.37 15.87 -10.51
CA PHE A 127 -21.29 15.41 -9.12
C PHE A 127 -21.04 16.59 -8.18
N SER A 128 -21.61 16.49 -6.98
CA SER A 128 -21.26 17.35 -5.85
C SER A 128 -19.93 16.87 -5.27
N ILE A 129 -18.87 17.66 -5.36
CA ILE A 129 -17.66 17.48 -4.54
C ILE A 129 -17.98 17.77 -3.06
N ALA A 130 -19.17 18.25 -2.68
CA ALA A 130 -19.60 18.16 -1.26
C ALA A 130 -19.95 16.70 -0.85
N SER A 131 -20.17 15.80 -1.81
CA SER A 131 -20.12 14.32 -1.61
C SER A 131 -18.69 13.77 -1.68
N ILE A 132 -17.71 14.64 -1.94
CA ILE A 132 -16.27 14.43 -1.77
C ILE A 132 -15.83 15.43 -0.67
N ALA A 133 -16.41 15.28 0.51
CA ALA A 133 -15.74 15.74 1.72
C ALA A 133 -14.36 15.04 1.73
N SER A 134 -13.25 15.81 1.85
CA SER A 134 -11.85 15.38 1.58
C SER A 134 -11.68 14.84 0.14
N ALA A 135 -10.64 14.13 -0.29
CA ALA A 135 -10.89 13.06 -1.27
C ALA A 135 -12.07 12.20 -0.73
N PRO A 136 -12.67 11.21 -1.41
CA PRO A 136 -13.13 10.11 -0.57
C PRO A 136 -11.89 9.80 0.28
N ARG A 137 -12.00 9.92 1.61
CA ARG A 137 -11.28 8.99 2.46
C ARG A 137 -11.86 7.65 1.99
N TRP A 138 -11.41 7.20 0.80
CA TRP A 138 -11.22 5.81 0.53
C TRP A 138 -10.52 5.41 1.81
N GLY A 139 -11.20 4.60 2.61
CA GLY A 139 -10.55 3.84 3.64
C GLY A 139 -9.15 3.51 3.21
N GLU A 140 -8.19 3.76 4.09
CA GLU A 140 -6.76 3.51 3.87
C GLU A 140 -6.54 2.53 2.72
N LYS A 141 -6.08 3.01 1.55
CA LYS A 141 -5.85 2.13 0.38
C LYS A 141 -4.95 0.97 0.81
N ILE A 142 -5.47 -0.24 0.80
CA ILE A 142 -4.71 -1.38 1.33
C ILE A 142 -3.81 -1.91 0.22
N LEU A 143 -2.51 -1.64 0.35
CA LEU A 143 -1.49 -2.15 -0.54
C LEU A 143 -1.05 -3.55 -0.07
N LEU A 144 -1.74 -4.58 -0.53
CA LEU A 144 -1.40 -5.99 -0.23
C LEU A 144 -0.56 -6.55 -1.34
N CYS A 145 0.65 -7.00 -1.01
CA CYS A 145 1.53 -7.67 -1.96
C CYS A 145 1.34 -9.18 -1.90
N PHE A 146 1.27 -9.80 -3.07
CA PHE A 146 1.14 -11.24 -3.22
C PHE A 146 2.32 -11.81 -4.00
N SER A 147 2.84 -12.93 -3.52
CA SER A 147 3.55 -13.90 -4.36
C SER A 147 2.86 -15.25 -4.17
N SER A 148 2.46 -15.90 -5.27
CA SER A 148 1.96 -17.27 -5.21
C SER A 148 3.00 -18.20 -5.80
N TYR A 149 3.77 -18.87 -4.94
CA TYR A 149 4.44 -20.11 -5.32
C TYR A 149 3.40 -21.22 -5.29
N LEU A 150 2.53 -21.26 -6.31
CA LEU A 150 1.63 -22.40 -6.49
C LEU A 150 2.50 -23.62 -6.76
N GLN A 151 2.58 -24.53 -5.78
CA GLN A 151 3.10 -25.89 -5.97
C GLN A 151 2.05 -26.69 -6.76
N THR A 152 1.87 -26.36 -8.03
CA THR A 152 1.27 -27.26 -9.02
C THR A 152 2.25 -27.43 -10.16
N SER A 153 2.31 -28.64 -10.71
CA SER A 153 3.28 -29.15 -11.69
C SER A 153 3.28 -28.45 -13.06
N SER A 154 2.75 -27.22 -13.16
CA SER A 154 2.66 -26.41 -14.36
C SER A 154 3.19 -24.98 -14.14
N LEU A 155 4.51 -24.83 -14.17
CA LEU A 155 5.33 -23.75 -14.79
C LEU A 155 4.73 -22.35 -15.09
N ARG A 156 3.95 -21.72 -14.20
CA ARG A 156 3.74 -20.26 -14.25
C ARG A 156 3.98 -19.63 -12.88
N GLN A 157 5.21 -19.18 -12.65
CA GLN A 157 5.49 -18.22 -11.59
C GLN A 157 4.72 -16.93 -11.86
N THR A 158 3.96 -16.49 -10.87
CA THR A 158 3.10 -15.32 -10.96
C THR A 158 3.88 -14.08 -10.55
N SER A 159 3.89 -13.04 -11.40
CA SER A 159 4.58 -11.80 -11.06
C SER A 159 3.99 -11.19 -9.78
N PRO A 160 4.83 -10.64 -8.88
CA PRO A 160 4.34 -9.91 -7.73
C PRO A 160 3.39 -8.81 -8.15
N CYS A 161 2.26 -8.73 -7.46
CA CYS A 161 1.24 -7.74 -7.69
C CYS A 161 0.75 -7.18 -6.37
N PHE A 162 0.14 -6.00 -6.44
CA PHE A 162 -0.53 -5.38 -5.32
C PHE A 162 -1.98 -5.04 -5.61
N VAL A 163 -2.82 -5.08 -4.59
CA VAL A 163 -4.21 -4.63 -4.72
C VAL A 163 -4.24 -3.11 -4.75
N ILE A 164 -4.94 -2.55 -5.74
CA ILE A 164 -5.15 -1.10 -5.88
C ILE A 164 -6.50 -0.69 -5.28
N GLY A 165 -7.53 -1.50 -5.53
CA GLY A 165 -8.90 -1.06 -5.34
C GLY A 165 -9.94 -2.07 -5.83
N ALA A 166 -11.18 -1.86 -5.41
CA ALA A 166 -12.35 -2.41 -6.05
C ALA A 166 -13.04 -1.29 -6.86
N ARG A 167 -13.27 -1.50 -8.16
CA ARG A 167 -14.00 -0.53 -9.00
C ARG A 167 -15.49 -0.88 -9.07
N PRO A 168 -16.41 0.10 -9.07
CA PRO A 168 -17.83 -0.16 -9.29
C PRO A 168 -18.08 -0.92 -10.60
N CYS A 169 -18.92 -1.96 -10.53
CA CYS A 169 -19.45 -2.62 -11.72
C CYS A 169 -20.74 -1.89 -12.15
N LEU A 170 -20.91 -1.67 -13.45
CA LEU A 170 -22.22 -1.25 -13.98
C LEU A 170 -23.14 -2.49 -14.14
N PRO A 171 -24.44 -2.38 -13.78
CA PRO A 171 -25.12 -1.22 -13.22
C PRO A 171 -24.75 -0.96 -11.74
N LEU A 172 -24.59 0.33 -11.41
CA LEU A 172 -24.15 0.84 -10.09
C LEU A 172 -25.01 0.38 -8.91
N GLU A 173 -26.26 -0.04 -9.15
CA GLU A 173 -27.15 -0.60 -8.11
C GLU A 173 -26.48 -1.75 -7.34
N SER A 174 -25.71 -2.60 -8.02
CA SER A 174 -24.97 -3.70 -7.37
C SER A 174 -23.84 -3.23 -6.45
N PHE A 175 -23.20 -2.10 -6.78
CA PHE A 175 -22.16 -1.49 -5.96
C PHE A 175 -22.75 -0.81 -4.71
N TYR A 176 -23.89 -0.13 -4.84
CA TYR A 176 -24.54 0.54 -3.71
C TYR A 176 -25.30 -0.42 -2.77
N HIS A 177 -25.92 -1.49 -3.31
CA HIS A 177 -26.66 -2.45 -2.49
C HIS A 177 -25.78 -3.55 -1.89
N ASN A 178 -24.85 -4.11 -2.66
CA ASN A 178 -24.07 -5.27 -2.23
C ASN A 178 -22.62 -4.93 -1.87
N ARG A 179 -22.17 -3.67 -2.04
CA ARG A 179 -20.78 -3.23 -1.84
C ARG A 179 -19.75 -4.13 -2.54
N LEU A 180 -20.07 -4.56 -3.76
CA LEU A 180 -19.20 -5.38 -4.60
C LEU A 180 -18.61 -4.58 -5.76
N GLY A 181 -17.33 -4.78 -6.05
CA GLY A 181 -16.63 -4.17 -7.19
C GLY A 181 -15.73 -5.17 -7.94
N THR A 182 -15.25 -4.75 -9.10
CA THR A 182 -14.24 -5.47 -9.90
C THR A 182 -12.85 -5.22 -9.32
N LEU A 183 -12.11 -6.30 -9.04
CA LEU A 183 -10.75 -6.22 -8.50
C LEU A 183 -9.79 -5.53 -9.49
N SER A 184 -9.11 -4.50 -9.01
CA SER A 184 -8.02 -3.82 -9.71
C SER A 184 -6.70 -4.10 -9.00
N ILE A 185 -5.73 -4.64 -9.74
CA ILE A 185 -4.39 -4.93 -9.24
C ILE A 185 -3.35 -4.14 -10.04
N GLY A 186 -2.22 -3.83 -9.42
CA GLY A 186 -1.02 -3.32 -10.09
C GLY A 186 0.03 -4.42 -10.14
N ILE A 187 0.64 -4.64 -11.30
CA ILE A 187 1.83 -5.50 -11.37
C ILE A 187 3.03 -4.68 -10.90
N VAL A 188 3.85 -5.24 -9.99
CA VAL A 188 5.06 -4.57 -9.47
C VAL A 188 6.18 -4.48 -10.53
N ASN A 189 5.97 -5.00 -11.74
CA ASN A 189 6.95 -4.99 -12.82
C ASN A 189 7.31 -3.55 -13.21
N PRO A 190 8.58 -3.13 -13.02
CA PRO A 190 9.01 -1.75 -13.22
C PRO A 190 9.09 -1.32 -14.70
N GLU A 191 9.11 -2.24 -15.66
CA GLU A 191 9.15 -1.91 -17.10
C GLU A 191 7.77 -1.71 -17.72
N LYS A 192 6.72 -2.29 -17.10
CA LYS A 192 5.37 -2.31 -17.69
C LYS A 192 4.28 -1.69 -16.84
N GLY A 193 4.55 -1.38 -15.56
CA GLY A 193 3.69 -0.60 -14.65
C GLY A 193 2.20 -0.64 -15.01
N CYS A 194 1.62 -1.85 -15.04
CA CYS A 194 0.29 -2.05 -15.64
C CYS A 194 -0.74 -2.30 -14.55
N VAL A 195 -1.80 -1.51 -14.58
CA VAL A 195 -3.02 -1.77 -13.80
C VAL A 195 -3.85 -2.79 -14.57
N ILE A 196 -4.01 -3.97 -14.01
CA ILE A 196 -4.88 -5.01 -14.57
C ILE A 196 -6.21 -4.99 -13.84
N ARG A 197 -7.29 -5.00 -14.62
CA ARG A 197 -8.65 -5.25 -14.13
C ARG A 197 -8.95 -6.71 -14.33
N LEU A 198 -9.23 -7.41 -13.23
CA LEU A 198 -9.62 -8.80 -13.28
C LEU A 198 -11.13 -8.87 -13.21
N PRO A 199 -11.80 -9.73 -14.00
CA PRO A 199 -13.26 -9.91 -13.95
C PRO A 199 -13.73 -10.62 -12.65
N LYS A 200 -12.98 -10.47 -11.56
CA LYS A 200 -13.24 -11.03 -10.24
C LYS A 200 -13.99 -10.00 -9.40
N LYS A 201 -15.13 -10.40 -8.83
CA LYS A 201 -15.90 -9.59 -7.90
C LYS A 201 -15.30 -9.70 -6.51
N VAL A 202 -15.12 -8.57 -5.84
CA VAL A 202 -14.55 -8.47 -4.49
C VAL A 202 -15.38 -7.52 -3.64
N SER A 203 -15.34 -7.72 -2.33
CA SER A 203 -15.98 -6.80 -1.39
C SER A 203 -15.20 -5.49 -1.34
N VAL A 204 -15.91 -4.38 -1.53
CA VAL A 204 -15.35 -3.02 -1.38
C VAL A 204 -14.81 -2.83 0.03
N ASP A 205 -15.45 -3.43 1.02
CA ASP A 205 -15.09 -3.33 2.45
C ASP A 205 -13.75 -4.01 2.78
N LEU A 206 -13.33 -4.97 1.97
CA LEU A 206 -12.05 -5.64 2.15
C LEU A 206 -10.90 -4.84 1.52
N VAL A 207 -11.18 -4.00 0.51
CA VAL A 207 -10.17 -3.20 -0.19
C VAL A 207 -10.08 -1.76 0.33
N HIS A 208 -11.18 -1.27 0.90
CA HIS A 208 -11.30 0.04 1.49
C HIS A 208 -11.82 -0.15 2.92
N ASN A 209 -10.99 0.13 3.92
CA ASN A 209 -11.44 0.15 5.31
C ASN A 209 -12.59 1.17 5.44
N ASP A 210 -13.84 0.71 5.61
CA ASP A 210 -15.02 1.58 5.63
C ASP A 210 -14.82 2.76 6.60
N LEU A 211 -15.38 3.94 6.30
CA LEU A 211 -15.44 5.11 7.20
C LEU A 211 -16.09 4.78 8.54
N ASN A 212 -16.89 3.70 8.60
CA ASN A 212 -17.54 3.19 9.80
C ASN A 212 -16.74 2.09 10.54
N ASP A 213 -15.50 1.80 10.13
CA ASP A 213 -14.63 0.76 10.72
C ASP A 213 -15.30 -0.61 10.86
N THR A 214 -16.26 -0.96 9.99
CA THR A 214 -17.02 -2.21 10.16
C THR A 214 -16.15 -3.46 9.96
N MET A 215 -15.07 -3.32 9.20
CA MET A 215 -14.15 -4.38 8.79
C MET A 215 -12.78 -3.77 8.55
N VAL A 216 -11.74 -4.37 9.15
CA VAL A 216 -10.35 -3.94 9.02
C VAL A 216 -9.54 -5.05 8.37
N THR A 217 -8.90 -4.74 7.25
CA THR A 217 -7.97 -5.68 6.61
C THR A 217 -6.61 -5.61 7.29
N ILE A 218 -6.10 -6.77 7.72
CA ILE A 218 -4.90 -6.89 8.54
C ILE A 218 -3.65 -7.04 7.67
N GLY A 219 -3.72 -7.85 6.62
CA GLY A 219 -2.58 -8.20 5.78
C GLY A 219 -2.85 -9.48 5.00
N ALA A 220 -1.90 -9.90 4.16
CA ALA A 220 -1.98 -11.16 3.45
C ALA A 220 -0.83 -12.13 3.81
N SER A 221 -1.08 -13.42 3.69
CA SER A 221 -0.09 -14.50 3.76
C SER A 221 -0.49 -15.58 2.75
N HIS A 222 0.46 -16.16 2.02
CA HIS A 222 0.21 -17.24 1.05
C HIS A 222 -1.01 -17.09 0.10
N GLY A 223 -1.31 -15.86 -0.34
CA GLY A 223 -2.46 -15.61 -1.23
C GLY A 223 -3.77 -15.29 -0.51
N TRP A 224 -3.88 -15.52 0.79
CA TRP A 224 -5.07 -15.23 1.58
C TRP A 224 -4.95 -13.91 2.31
N VAL A 225 -6.07 -13.18 2.40
CA VAL A 225 -6.17 -11.91 3.10
C VAL A 225 -6.91 -12.10 4.41
N ALA A 226 -6.30 -11.65 5.50
CA ALA A 226 -6.92 -11.65 6.81
C ALA A 226 -7.67 -10.35 7.07
N SER A 227 -8.89 -10.44 7.59
CA SER A 227 -9.69 -9.29 8.01
C SER A 227 -10.38 -9.53 9.34
N LEU A 228 -10.57 -8.49 10.15
CA LEU A 228 -11.36 -8.53 11.38
C LEU A 228 -12.59 -7.63 11.23
N LYS A 229 -13.78 -8.20 11.45
CA LYS A 229 -15.04 -7.45 11.47
C LYS A 229 -15.43 -7.10 12.91
N ASN A 230 -16.37 -6.18 13.09
CA ASN A 230 -16.88 -5.78 14.41
C ASN A 230 -17.51 -6.91 15.24
N ASP A 231 -17.80 -8.06 14.64
CA ASP A 231 -18.23 -9.26 15.37
C ASP A 231 -17.09 -9.99 16.10
N GLY A 232 -15.84 -9.52 15.96
CA GLY A 232 -14.67 -10.11 16.61
C GLY A 232 -14.19 -11.41 15.95
N ILE A 233 -14.75 -11.78 14.79
CA ILE A 233 -14.38 -12.99 14.05
C ILE A 233 -13.38 -12.62 12.96
N LEU A 234 -12.17 -13.18 13.09
CA LEU A 234 -11.13 -13.11 12.08
C LEU A 234 -11.52 -13.99 10.88
N ARG A 235 -11.36 -13.48 9.67
CA ARG A 235 -11.72 -14.19 8.43
C ARG A 235 -10.55 -14.19 7.46
N LEU A 236 -10.37 -15.30 6.76
CA LEU A 236 -9.44 -15.43 5.64
C LEU A 236 -10.22 -15.40 4.34
N HIS A 237 -9.80 -14.56 3.40
CA HIS A 237 -10.43 -14.41 2.09
C HIS A 237 -9.42 -14.69 0.98
N ASP A 238 -9.85 -15.39 -0.07
CA ASP A 238 -9.07 -15.54 -1.30
C ASP A 238 -9.49 -14.54 -2.39
N ASP A 239 -10.47 -13.69 -2.13
CA ASP A 239 -11.11 -12.80 -3.09
C ASP A 239 -10.10 -11.80 -3.70
N LEU A 240 -9.15 -11.31 -2.90
CA LEU A 240 -8.07 -10.45 -3.36
C LEU A 240 -6.90 -11.19 -4.02
N ASN A 241 -6.91 -12.53 -4.01
CA ASN A 241 -5.95 -13.33 -4.76
C ASN A 241 -6.31 -13.29 -6.26
N PRO A 242 -5.49 -12.66 -7.12
CA PRO A 242 -5.77 -12.60 -8.55
C PRO A 242 -5.66 -13.97 -9.25
N TYR A 243 -5.14 -14.98 -8.55
CA TYR A 243 -4.90 -16.32 -9.08
C TYR A 243 -5.84 -17.39 -8.50
N ALA A 244 -6.75 -17.02 -7.59
CA ALA A 244 -7.78 -17.94 -7.10
C ALA A 244 -8.89 -18.16 -8.14
N LEU A 245 -9.61 -19.28 -8.02
CA LEU A 245 -10.68 -19.67 -8.96
C LEU A 245 -11.80 -18.62 -9.00
N TYR A 246 -12.37 -18.40 -10.18
CA TYR A 246 -13.29 -17.28 -10.45
C TYR A 246 -14.73 -17.52 -10.01
N GLU A 247 -15.12 -18.76 -9.70
CA GLU A 247 -16.54 -19.12 -9.63
C GLU A 247 -17.22 -18.65 -8.33
N ASP A 248 -16.52 -18.62 -7.19
CA ASP A 248 -16.97 -17.95 -5.95
C ASP A 248 -15.78 -17.74 -4.99
N PRO A 249 -15.57 -16.54 -4.40
CA PRO A 249 -14.52 -16.35 -3.42
C PRO A 249 -14.77 -17.13 -2.13
N ILE A 250 -13.72 -17.75 -1.60
CA ILE A 250 -13.75 -18.52 -0.36
C ILE A 250 -13.48 -17.57 0.80
N CYS A 251 -14.37 -17.60 1.80
CA CYS A 251 -14.20 -16.94 3.09
C CYS A 251 -14.22 -17.97 4.21
N ILE A 252 -13.09 -18.12 4.91
CA ILE A 252 -12.97 -19.04 6.06
C ILE A 252 -13.09 -18.23 7.35
N PRO A 253 -14.18 -18.39 8.13
CA PRO A 253 -14.26 -17.83 9.46
C PRO A 253 -13.37 -18.63 10.41
N LEU A 254 -12.50 -17.92 11.13
CA LEU A 254 -11.69 -18.51 12.20
C LEU A 254 -12.47 -18.47 13.51
N PRO A 255 -12.07 -19.26 14.53
CA PRO A 255 -12.75 -19.23 15.83
C PRO A 255 -12.78 -17.80 16.43
N PRO A 256 -13.74 -17.48 17.32
CA PRO A 256 -13.76 -16.20 18.02
C PRO A 256 -12.49 -15.99 18.85
N LEU A 257 -11.89 -14.80 18.78
CA LEU A 257 -10.66 -14.49 19.50
C LEU A 257 -10.86 -14.54 21.02
N VAL A 258 -9.96 -15.22 21.72
CA VAL A 258 -9.96 -15.31 23.19
C VAL A 258 -8.84 -14.43 23.75
N THR A 259 -9.18 -13.48 24.62
CA THR A 259 -8.19 -12.57 25.22
C THR A 259 -7.69 -13.14 26.54
N LEU A 260 -6.38 -13.34 26.66
CA LEU A 260 -5.76 -13.77 27.91
C LEU A 260 -5.72 -12.62 28.95
N PRO A 261 -5.61 -12.93 30.26
CA PRO A 261 -5.43 -11.90 31.29
C PRO A 261 -4.25 -10.95 30.98
N HIS A 262 -4.48 -9.65 31.15
CA HIS A 262 -3.50 -8.58 30.85
C HIS A 262 -3.06 -8.49 29.38
N CYS A 263 -3.82 -9.08 28.45
CA CYS A 263 -3.59 -9.02 27.01
C CYS A 263 -4.70 -8.23 26.29
N GLN A 264 -4.56 -8.06 24.97
CA GLN A 264 -5.59 -7.50 24.10
C GLN A 264 -5.57 -8.19 22.73
N THR A 265 -6.73 -8.32 22.09
CA THR A 265 -6.89 -8.96 20.77
C THR A 265 -7.49 -8.04 19.71
N LYS A 266 -7.67 -6.75 20.01
CA LYS A 266 -8.28 -5.75 19.13
C LYS A 266 -7.31 -5.22 18.07
N ILE A 267 -6.05 -5.04 18.43
CA ILE A 267 -5.01 -4.52 17.54
C ILE A 267 -4.13 -5.70 17.10
N ILE A 268 -4.28 -6.11 15.85
CA ILE A 268 -3.50 -7.19 15.21
C ILE A 268 -2.35 -6.56 14.43
N THR A 269 -1.14 -7.05 14.67
CA THR A 269 0.09 -6.60 13.98
C THR A 269 0.23 -7.24 12.61
N ASN A 270 -0.01 -8.56 12.50
CA ASN A 270 -0.12 -9.29 11.25
C ASN A 270 -0.69 -10.71 11.46
N VAL A 271 -0.90 -11.41 10.34
CA VAL A 271 -1.18 -12.85 10.25
C VAL A 271 -0.07 -13.51 9.42
N SER A 272 0.24 -14.76 9.74
CA SER A 272 1.15 -15.63 8.97
C SER A 272 0.62 -17.06 8.96
N MET A 273 0.88 -17.81 7.89
CA MET A 273 0.35 -19.17 7.72
C MET A 273 1.45 -20.15 7.33
N SER A 274 1.29 -21.41 7.70
CA SER A 274 2.25 -22.46 7.32
C SER A 274 2.08 -22.97 5.89
N SER A 275 0.91 -22.74 5.28
CA SER A 275 0.63 -23.18 3.91
C SER A 275 -0.40 -22.29 3.21
N SER A 276 -0.52 -22.47 1.88
CA SER A 276 -1.49 -21.75 1.03
C SER A 276 -2.88 -22.38 0.96
N SER A 277 -3.13 -23.46 1.71
CA SER A 277 -4.38 -24.24 1.63
C SER A 277 -5.06 -24.39 3.01
N PRO A 278 -5.37 -23.28 3.71
CA PRO A 278 -6.02 -23.30 5.02
C PRO A 278 -7.38 -24.03 5.03
N GLU A 279 -8.03 -24.16 3.88
CA GLU A 279 -9.33 -24.81 3.70
C GLU A 279 -9.28 -26.34 3.59
N ASN A 280 -8.16 -26.90 3.13
CA ASN A 280 -8.05 -28.33 2.80
C ASN A 280 -6.95 -29.06 3.57
N ASN A 281 -5.91 -28.35 4.01
CA ASN A 281 -4.77 -28.95 4.66
C ASN A 281 -4.97 -28.98 6.18
N GLU A 282 -5.17 -30.18 6.75
CA GLU A 282 -5.36 -30.39 8.19
C GLU A 282 -4.17 -29.92 9.05
N ASP A 283 -2.98 -29.80 8.45
CA ASP A 283 -1.76 -29.31 9.10
C ASP A 283 -1.46 -27.85 8.81
N CYS A 284 -2.31 -27.15 8.05
CA CYS A 284 -2.20 -25.71 7.88
C CYS A 284 -2.48 -25.01 9.20
N VAL A 285 -1.50 -24.25 9.68
CA VAL A 285 -1.61 -23.45 10.90
C VAL A 285 -1.67 -21.99 10.50
N VAL A 286 -2.62 -21.27 11.09
CA VAL A 286 -2.78 -19.82 10.95
C VAL A 286 -2.41 -19.18 12.26
N ALA A 287 -1.42 -18.29 12.23
CA ALA A 287 -0.92 -17.58 13.39
C ALA A 287 -1.28 -16.09 13.31
N VAL A 288 -1.65 -15.53 14.45
CA VAL A 288 -2.05 -14.13 14.63
C VAL A 288 -1.24 -13.52 15.74
N LYS A 289 -0.60 -12.38 15.45
CA LYS A 289 0.16 -11.63 16.44
C LYS A 289 -0.54 -10.32 16.78
N PHE A 290 -0.77 -10.09 18.07
CA PHE A 290 -1.42 -8.88 18.58
C PHE A 290 -0.39 -7.87 19.08
N LEU A 291 -0.77 -6.59 19.13
CA LEU A 291 0.01 -5.60 19.87
C LEU A 291 -0.03 -5.96 21.37
N GLY A 292 1.11 -6.26 21.98
CA GLY A 292 1.21 -6.70 23.37
C GLY A 292 1.60 -8.18 23.54
N PRO A 293 1.37 -8.75 24.73
CA PRO A 293 1.90 -10.05 25.14
C PRO A 293 1.17 -11.25 24.57
N GLN A 294 0.30 -11.14 23.57
CA GLN A 294 -0.44 -12.29 23.06
C GLN A 294 -0.03 -12.67 21.64
N PHE A 295 0.06 -13.98 21.44
CA PHE A 295 0.21 -14.66 20.17
C PHE A 295 -0.76 -15.84 20.15
N SER A 296 -1.49 -16.05 19.06
CA SER A 296 -2.49 -17.11 18.96
C SER A 296 -2.35 -17.84 17.63
N PHE A 297 -2.63 -19.14 17.62
CA PHE A 297 -2.66 -19.92 16.39
C PHE A 297 -3.76 -20.98 16.42
N CYS A 298 -4.23 -21.38 15.24
CA CYS A 298 -5.25 -22.42 15.07
C CYS A 298 -5.00 -23.21 13.78
N LYS A 299 -5.66 -24.37 13.66
CA LYS A 299 -5.69 -25.20 12.44
C LYS A 299 -7.09 -25.12 11.82
N PRO A 300 -7.31 -24.31 10.76
CA PRO A 300 -8.67 -24.06 10.26
C PRO A 300 -9.36 -25.32 9.72
N ALA A 301 -8.64 -26.16 8.99
CA ALA A 301 -9.11 -27.45 8.47
C ALA A 301 -8.72 -28.64 9.37
N GLY A 302 -8.40 -28.40 10.65
CA GLY A 302 -7.97 -29.47 11.55
C GLY A 302 -9.05 -30.54 11.78
N LYS A 303 -8.65 -31.72 12.26
CA LYS A 303 -9.54 -32.89 12.49
C LYS A 303 -10.68 -32.66 13.49
N SER A 304 -10.64 -31.58 14.28
CA SER A 304 -11.72 -31.20 15.18
C SER A 304 -12.88 -30.59 14.37
N SER A 305 -14.12 -30.94 14.70
CA SER A 305 -15.31 -30.36 14.08
C SER A 305 -15.43 -28.84 14.26
N THR A 306 -14.71 -28.27 15.23
CA THR A 306 -14.59 -26.83 15.45
C THR A 306 -13.11 -26.47 15.68
N PRO A 307 -12.50 -25.64 14.81
CA PRO A 307 -11.16 -25.13 15.07
C PRO A 307 -11.16 -24.30 16.37
N GLU A 308 -10.08 -24.41 17.16
CA GLU A 308 -9.91 -23.68 18.42
C GLU A 308 -8.59 -22.91 18.41
N TRP A 309 -8.54 -21.81 19.17
CA TRP A 309 -7.31 -21.04 19.37
C TRP A 309 -6.45 -21.64 20.46
N THR A 310 -5.20 -21.92 20.14
CA THR A 310 -4.13 -22.03 21.12
C THR A 310 -3.56 -20.63 21.35
N ASN A 311 -3.62 -20.15 22.60
CA ASN A 311 -3.20 -18.80 22.98
C ASN A 311 -1.93 -18.87 23.83
N ILE A 312 -0.88 -18.18 23.41
CA ILE A 312 0.40 -18.10 24.11
C ILE A 312 0.58 -16.68 24.64
N LYS A 313 0.89 -16.58 25.93
CA LYS A 313 1.32 -15.34 26.56
C LYS A 313 2.83 -15.21 26.45
N ILE A 314 3.29 -14.14 25.83
CA ILE A 314 4.68 -13.76 25.68
C ILE A 314 5.06 -12.88 26.87
N GLU A 315 5.95 -13.37 27.72
CA GLU A 315 6.39 -12.63 28.91
C GLU A 315 7.42 -11.54 28.60
N ASN A 316 8.20 -11.70 27.52
CA ASN A 316 9.23 -10.72 27.17
C ASN A 316 8.63 -9.52 26.40
N PRO A 317 8.68 -8.29 26.94
CA PRO A 317 8.09 -7.11 26.31
C PRO A 317 8.68 -6.74 24.94
N CYS A 318 9.88 -7.23 24.60
CA CYS A 318 10.49 -6.92 23.31
C CYS A 318 9.64 -7.40 22.12
N PHE A 319 8.74 -8.38 22.32
CA PHE A 319 7.89 -8.92 21.26
C PHE A 319 6.52 -8.24 21.14
N TYR A 320 6.22 -7.20 21.92
CA TYR A 320 4.88 -6.65 21.98
C TYR A 320 4.47 -5.96 20.69
N SER A 321 5.39 -5.30 19.99
CA SER A 321 5.14 -4.64 18.71
C SER A 321 5.58 -5.46 17.50
N SER A 322 6.04 -6.70 17.73
CA SER A 322 6.63 -7.53 16.68
C SER A 322 5.59 -8.15 15.76
N ARG A 323 6.02 -8.53 14.57
CA ARG A 323 5.25 -9.32 13.61
C ARG A 323 5.72 -10.78 13.63
N VAL A 324 4.82 -11.71 13.31
CA VAL A 324 5.16 -13.14 13.15
C VAL A 324 5.40 -13.47 11.68
N MET A 325 6.34 -14.38 11.40
CA MET A 325 6.44 -15.04 10.09
C MET A 325 6.50 -16.56 10.26
N PHE A 326 6.21 -17.29 9.20
CA PHE A 326 6.42 -18.73 9.15
C PHE A 326 7.74 -19.02 8.42
N SER A 327 8.69 -19.65 9.10
CA SER A 327 9.91 -20.15 8.47
C SER A 327 9.60 -21.49 7.81
N LYS A 328 9.71 -21.56 6.48
CA LYS A 328 9.54 -22.83 5.76
C LYS A 328 10.81 -23.67 5.87
N LYS A 329 11.98 -23.04 5.94
CA LYS A 329 13.27 -23.72 6.21
C LYS A 329 13.19 -24.55 7.49
N ASP A 330 12.63 -23.98 8.55
CA ASP A 330 12.65 -24.57 9.89
C ASP A 330 11.29 -25.14 10.34
N ASN A 331 10.26 -25.02 9.49
CA ASN A 331 8.89 -25.44 9.77
C ASN A 331 8.33 -24.89 11.10
N MET A 332 8.59 -23.62 11.38
CA MET A 332 8.27 -23.00 12.66
C MET A 332 7.89 -21.52 12.53
N PHE A 333 7.08 -21.02 13.45
CA PHE A 333 6.81 -19.58 13.51
C PHE A 333 7.96 -18.83 14.18
N ARG A 334 8.35 -17.69 13.62
CA ARG A 334 9.41 -16.83 14.14
C ARG A 334 8.93 -15.40 14.35
N ILE A 335 9.41 -14.77 15.41
CA ILE A 335 9.04 -13.41 15.81
C ILE A 335 10.34 -12.67 16.16
N PRO A 336 10.73 -11.60 15.44
CA PRO A 336 11.87 -10.78 15.84
C PRO A 336 11.48 -9.87 16.99
N GLY A 337 12.29 -9.81 18.04
CA GLY A 337 12.12 -8.86 19.14
C GLY A 337 12.55 -7.45 18.74
N SER A 338 12.02 -6.45 19.44
CA SER A 338 12.46 -5.06 19.33
C SER A 338 13.97 -4.95 19.54
N GLY A 339 14.65 -4.20 18.68
CA GLY A 339 16.11 -4.13 18.60
C GLY A 339 16.72 -5.16 17.64
N GLY A 340 16.05 -6.30 17.41
CA GLY A 340 16.52 -7.42 16.60
C GLY A 340 17.53 -8.33 17.30
N HIS A 341 17.72 -8.20 18.61
CA HIS A 341 18.68 -8.99 19.41
C HIS A 341 18.14 -10.33 19.89
N LEU A 342 16.83 -10.55 19.75
CA LEU A 342 16.16 -11.77 20.14
C LEU A 342 15.23 -12.23 19.01
N ILE A 343 15.20 -13.52 18.75
CA ILE A 343 14.18 -14.16 17.92
C ILE A 343 13.44 -15.17 18.79
N GLY A 344 12.12 -15.04 18.85
CA GLY A 344 11.24 -16.03 19.45
C GLY A 344 10.80 -17.03 18.40
N SER A 345 10.89 -18.31 18.70
CA SER A 345 10.51 -19.39 17.80
C SER A 345 9.46 -20.30 18.45
N LEU A 346 8.45 -20.69 17.68
CA LEU A 346 7.44 -21.67 18.08
C LEU A 346 7.44 -22.83 17.11
N ASP A 347 7.86 -23.98 17.63
CA ASP A 347 7.82 -25.25 16.92
C ASP A 347 6.41 -25.83 16.92
N LEU A 348 5.90 -26.19 15.73
CA LEU A 348 4.59 -26.78 15.56
C LEU A 348 4.55 -28.28 15.89
N CYS A 349 5.70 -28.95 15.84
CA CYS A 349 5.85 -30.37 16.19
C CYS A 349 5.95 -30.56 17.71
N GLU A 350 6.51 -29.57 18.41
CA GLU A 350 6.61 -29.52 19.88
C GLU A 350 5.95 -28.23 20.41
N PRO A 351 4.62 -28.11 20.35
CA PRO A 351 3.92 -26.94 20.86
C PRO A 351 4.11 -26.87 22.38
N ASN A 352 5.08 -26.07 22.81
CA ASN A 352 5.26 -25.68 24.19
C ASN A 352 4.49 -24.38 24.43
N ASP A 353 3.99 -24.17 25.64
CA ASP A 353 3.29 -22.93 26.05
C ASP A 353 4.22 -21.71 26.11
N LYS A 354 5.48 -21.85 25.64
CA LYS A 354 6.52 -20.84 25.69
C LYS A 354 7.29 -20.77 24.38
N LEU A 355 7.57 -19.54 23.94
CA LEU A 355 8.49 -19.27 22.84
C LEU A 355 9.91 -19.70 23.22
N LYS A 356 10.56 -20.47 22.35
CA LYS A 356 12.00 -20.73 22.43
C LYS A 356 12.72 -19.43 22.03
N LEU A 357 13.50 -18.84 22.93
CA LEU A 357 14.20 -17.57 22.68
C LEU A 357 15.64 -17.83 22.22
N GLN A 358 16.02 -17.21 21.11
CA GLN A 358 17.37 -17.23 20.59
C GLN A 358 17.96 -15.81 20.62
N CYS A 359 19.18 -15.68 21.16
CA CYS A 359 19.95 -14.45 21.06
C CYS A 359 20.57 -14.33 19.67
N VAL A 360 20.45 -13.16 19.06
CA VAL A 360 21.05 -12.86 17.75
C VAL A 360 22.34 -12.10 17.96
N GLY A 361 23.47 -12.76 17.68
CA GLY A 361 24.77 -12.10 17.56
C GLY A 361 24.80 -11.21 16.33
N PHE A 362 25.38 -10.01 16.42
CA PHE A 362 25.55 -9.14 15.25
C PHE A 362 27.02 -9.11 14.84
N GLU A 363 27.28 -9.57 13.62
CA GLU A 363 28.61 -9.62 13.03
C GLU A 363 28.71 -8.71 11.81
N ASN A 364 29.94 -8.34 11.46
CA ASN A 364 30.24 -7.45 10.35
C ASN A 364 29.46 -6.13 10.41
N LEU A 365 29.27 -5.58 11.62
CA LEU A 365 28.53 -4.33 11.83
C LEU A 365 28.94 -3.28 10.79
N PRO A 366 27.98 -2.49 10.26
CA PRO A 366 28.27 -1.52 9.22
C PRO A 366 29.45 -0.63 9.62
N PRO A 367 30.30 -0.20 8.65
CA PRO A 367 31.35 0.78 8.90
C PRO A 367 30.79 1.95 9.70
N LYS A 368 31.59 2.52 10.61
CA LYS A 368 31.15 3.58 11.54
C LYS A 368 30.38 4.66 10.77
N LEU A 369 29.05 4.62 10.92
CA LEU A 369 28.15 5.48 10.14
C LEU A 369 28.50 6.95 10.41
N PRO A 370 28.46 7.82 9.38
CA PRO A 370 28.65 9.25 9.60
C PRO A 370 27.64 9.79 10.61
N THR A 371 28.06 10.76 11.42
CA THR A 371 27.23 11.38 12.46
C THR A 371 25.84 11.78 11.96
N PRO A 372 25.68 12.40 10.77
CA PRO A 372 24.35 12.76 10.27
C PRO A 372 23.41 11.57 10.02
N VAL A 373 23.95 10.42 9.58
CA VAL A 373 23.15 9.21 9.34
C VAL A 373 22.71 8.62 10.68
N ARG A 374 23.63 8.61 11.67
CA ARG A 374 23.31 8.17 13.02
C ARG A 374 22.25 9.06 13.67
N GLU A 375 22.40 10.38 13.61
CA GLU A 375 21.41 11.34 14.13
C GLU A 375 20.04 11.17 13.44
N LEU A 376 20.02 10.91 12.13
CA LEU A 376 18.79 10.61 11.39
C LEU A 376 18.13 9.35 11.94
N MET A 377 18.88 8.25 12.06
CA MET A 377 18.38 6.98 12.59
C MET A 377 17.89 7.09 14.04
N ASP A 378 18.61 7.82 14.90
CA ASP A 378 18.24 8.06 16.29
C ASP A 378 16.93 8.85 16.40
N SER A 379 16.56 9.62 15.36
CA SER A 379 15.28 10.33 15.27
C SER A 379 14.13 9.50 14.68
N CYS A 380 14.37 8.27 14.23
CA CYS A 380 13.39 7.40 13.57
C CYS A 380 12.74 6.38 14.52
N CYS A 381 11.51 6.01 14.23
CA CYS A 381 10.90 4.78 14.74
C CYS A 381 11.50 3.58 14.00
N MET A 382 11.86 2.51 14.72
CA MET A 382 12.54 1.35 14.13
C MET A 382 11.71 0.08 14.30
N SER A 383 11.47 -0.62 13.19
CA SER A 383 10.76 -1.90 13.14
C SER A 383 11.63 -3.00 12.55
N GLN A 384 11.45 -4.24 13.00
CA GLN A 384 12.16 -5.41 12.49
C GLN A 384 11.23 -6.29 11.65
N HIS A 385 11.77 -6.78 10.54
CA HIS A 385 11.12 -7.76 9.69
C HIS A 385 12.05 -8.95 9.53
N LEU A 386 11.53 -10.16 9.72
CA LEU A 386 12.21 -11.37 9.24
C LEU A 386 11.64 -11.71 7.87
N VAL A 387 12.52 -12.02 6.92
CA VAL A 387 12.14 -12.29 5.54
C VAL A 387 12.86 -13.54 5.06
N GLU A 388 12.14 -14.54 4.56
CA GLU A 388 12.72 -15.75 4.00
C GLU A 388 12.57 -15.78 2.48
N SER A 389 13.65 -16.16 1.81
CA SER A 389 13.64 -16.53 0.41
C SER A 389 13.36 -18.03 0.29
N THR A 390 12.12 -18.39 -0.05
CA THR A 390 11.75 -19.80 -0.21
C THR A 390 12.61 -20.57 -1.22
N PRO A 391 13.04 -19.99 -2.37
CA PRO A 391 13.87 -20.71 -3.33
C PRO A 391 15.30 -20.98 -2.85
N THR A 392 15.88 -20.08 -2.03
CA THR A 392 17.28 -20.20 -1.60
C THR A 392 17.42 -20.69 -0.14
N GLY A 393 16.34 -20.66 0.64
CA GLY A 393 16.35 -20.92 2.07
C GLY A 393 17.03 -19.83 2.90
N GLU A 394 17.45 -18.72 2.28
CA GLU A 394 18.11 -17.62 2.97
C GLU A 394 17.10 -16.83 3.80
N THR A 395 17.47 -16.50 5.05
CA THR A 395 16.66 -15.67 5.93
C THR A 395 17.38 -14.35 6.20
N PHE A 396 16.64 -13.25 6.17
CA PHE A 396 17.13 -11.90 6.41
C PHE A 396 16.41 -11.26 7.59
N LEU A 397 17.16 -10.60 8.45
CA LEU A 397 16.64 -9.66 9.44
C LEU A 397 16.80 -8.24 8.90
N VAL A 398 15.69 -7.53 8.74
CA VAL A 398 15.66 -6.18 8.20
C VAL A 398 15.25 -5.21 9.30
N LYS A 399 16.08 -4.21 9.57
CA LYS A 399 15.73 -3.06 10.42
C LYS A 399 15.32 -1.90 9.55
N GLN A 400 14.06 -1.51 9.67
CA GLN A 400 13.48 -0.40 8.93
C GLN A 400 13.31 0.81 9.85
N TYR A 401 13.91 1.93 9.46
CA TYR A 401 13.88 3.19 10.18
C TYR A 401 12.93 4.14 9.46
N ARG A 402 11.85 4.52 10.13
CA ARG A 402 10.80 5.37 9.57
C ARG A 402 10.63 6.64 10.38
N LYS A 403 10.33 7.74 9.69
CA LYS A 403 10.07 9.04 10.30
C LYS A 403 8.85 9.69 9.68
N THR A 404 8.15 10.49 10.47
CA THR A 404 7.03 11.31 10.00
C THR A 404 7.56 12.35 9.02
N ALA A 405 6.97 12.41 7.82
CA ALA A 405 7.25 13.48 6.87
C ALA A 405 6.78 14.84 7.45
N GLU A 406 7.57 15.90 7.28
CA GLU A 406 7.23 17.23 7.80
C GLU A 406 5.85 17.69 7.29
N GLY A 407 4.97 18.10 8.21
CA GLY A 407 3.63 18.63 7.88
C GLY A 407 2.56 17.59 7.54
N VAL A 408 2.87 16.28 7.50
CA VAL A 408 1.89 15.23 7.17
C VAL A 408 2.04 14.05 8.13
N ALA A 409 0.92 13.50 8.65
CA ALA A 409 0.92 12.25 9.42
C ALA A 409 1.15 11.02 8.52
N ARG A 410 2.30 10.96 7.82
CA ARG A 410 2.73 9.83 6.98
C ARG A 410 4.16 9.45 7.34
N MET A 411 4.40 8.19 7.64
CA MET A 411 5.69 7.61 7.96
C MET A 411 6.39 7.14 6.68
N LYS A 412 7.54 7.74 6.39
CA LYS A 412 8.41 7.34 5.27
C LYS A 412 9.63 6.59 5.78
N THR A 413 10.16 5.70 4.96
CA THR A 413 11.39 4.97 5.26
C THR A 413 12.58 5.85 4.94
N GLU A 414 13.35 6.18 5.98
CA GLU A 414 14.56 6.99 5.89
C GLU A 414 15.80 6.11 5.72
N TYR A 415 15.79 4.90 6.30
CA TYR A 415 16.94 4.00 6.25
C TYR A 415 16.54 2.53 6.40
N LEU A 416 17.31 1.63 5.77
CA LEU A 416 17.19 0.18 5.90
C LEU A 416 18.54 -0.42 6.26
N MET A 417 18.55 -1.36 7.20
CA MET A 417 19.68 -2.27 7.41
C MET A 417 19.21 -3.69 7.17
N VAL A 418 19.95 -4.43 6.35
CA VAL A 418 19.67 -5.84 6.07
C VAL A 418 20.82 -6.67 6.62
N PHE A 419 20.45 -7.71 7.37
CA PHE A 419 21.36 -8.70 7.89
C PHE A 419 20.94 -10.07 7.35
N LYS A 420 21.87 -10.83 6.79
CA LYS A 420 21.66 -12.23 6.45
C LYS A 420 21.86 -13.06 7.72
N LEU A 421 20.93 -13.96 8.03
CA LEU A 421 21.10 -14.91 9.13
C LEU A 421 21.93 -16.10 8.65
N ASP A 422 22.98 -16.45 9.42
CA ASP A 422 23.71 -17.71 9.22
C ASP A 422 22.94 -18.91 9.82
N ASP A 423 23.53 -20.10 9.73
CA ASP A 423 22.91 -21.33 10.21
C ASP A 423 22.90 -21.42 11.75
N GLU A 424 23.78 -20.67 12.43
CA GLU A 424 23.80 -20.49 13.88
C GLU A 424 22.78 -19.44 14.36
N GLY A 425 22.22 -18.64 13.43
CA GLY A 425 21.25 -17.58 13.66
C GLY A 425 21.86 -16.22 14.07
N ASN A 426 23.16 -16.00 13.81
CA ASN A 426 23.77 -14.68 13.89
C ASN A 426 23.38 -13.83 12.67
N ALA A 427 23.27 -12.53 12.90
CA ALA A 427 22.95 -11.52 11.91
C ALA A 427 24.23 -10.90 11.33
N LEU A 428 24.57 -11.30 10.11
CA LEU A 428 25.66 -10.76 9.32
C LEU A 428 25.16 -9.58 8.49
N TYR A 429 25.65 -8.37 8.75
CA TYR A 429 25.29 -7.22 7.92
C TYR A 429 25.69 -7.49 6.46
N THR A 430 24.80 -7.18 5.52
CA THR A 430 25.08 -7.35 4.10
C THR A 430 24.65 -6.14 3.29
N GLU A 431 25.51 -5.75 2.37
CA GLU A 431 25.19 -4.88 1.25
C GLU A 431 25.06 -5.68 -0.05
N ASP A 432 24.63 -6.94 0.02
CA ASP A 432 24.29 -7.73 -1.15
C ASP A 432 23.35 -8.90 -0.81
N MET A 433 22.16 -8.90 -1.41
CA MET A 433 21.21 -10.02 -1.33
C MET A 433 21.33 -10.96 -2.53
N GLY A 434 22.36 -10.79 -3.39
CA GLY A 434 22.55 -11.56 -4.60
C GLY A 434 21.41 -11.32 -5.60
N ASP A 435 20.87 -12.39 -6.17
CA ASP A 435 19.79 -12.29 -7.16
C ASP A 435 18.42 -11.89 -6.55
N LEU A 436 18.32 -11.70 -5.23
CA LEU A 436 17.02 -11.51 -4.60
C LEU A 436 16.48 -10.08 -4.73
N THR A 437 15.17 -9.99 -4.95
CA THR A 437 14.35 -8.80 -4.72
C THR A 437 13.43 -9.05 -3.53
N MET A 438 13.43 -8.14 -2.56
CA MET A 438 12.66 -8.21 -1.32
C MET A 438 11.44 -7.29 -1.36
N PHE A 439 10.33 -7.71 -0.74
CA PHE A 439 9.11 -6.92 -0.61
C PHE A 439 8.71 -6.79 0.85
N LEU A 440 8.58 -5.55 1.32
CA LEU A 440 8.07 -5.20 2.64
C LEU A 440 6.72 -4.49 2.48
N SER A 441 5.69 -4.99 3.15
CA SER A 441 4.33 -4.43 3.08
C SER A 441 3.55 -4.66 4.37
N LYS A 442 2.22 -4.44 4.32
CA LYS A 442 1.30 -4.91 5.37
C LYS A 442 1.15 -6.44 5.38
N SER A 443 1.41 -7.09 4.26
CA SER A 443 1.48 -8.56 4.14
C SER A 443 2.75 -9.13 4.76
N GLU A 444 2.77 -10.44 4.96
CA GLU A 444 3.98 -11.18 5.28
C GLU A 444 5.08 -10.88 4.24
N PRO A 445 6.28 -10.45 4.67
CA PRO A 445 7.34 -10.06 3.75
C PRO A 445 7.93 -11.29 3.07
N PHE A 446 8.40 -11.12 1.83
CA PHE A 446 8.96 -12.22 1.03
C PHE A 446 10.07 -11.75 0.10
N CYS A 447 10.87 -12.71 -0.37
CA CYS A 447 11.86 -12.51 -1.42
C CYS A 447 11.53 -13.34 -2.67
N ILE A 448 11.93 -12.83 -3.83
CA ILE A 448 11.90 -13.56 -5.11
C ILE A 448 13.27 -13.50 -5.79
N PRO A 449 13.68 -14.53 -6.56
CA PRO A 449 14.81 -14.43 -7.46
C PRO A 449 14.48 -13.47 -8.61
N SER A 450 15.28 -12.44 -8.83
CA SER A 450 15.02 -11.41 -9.83
C SER A 450 15.13 -11.99 -11.24
N THR A 451 16.06 -12.93 -11.47
CA THR A 451 16.18 -13.66 -12.74
C THR A 451 14.93 -14.45 -13.12
N SER A 452 14.10 -14.83 -12.15
CA SER A 452 12.85 -15.54 -12.39
C SER A 452 11.74 -14.63 -12.93
N PHE A 453 11.89 -13.31 -12.85
CA PHE A 453 10.84 -12.35 -13.21
C PHE A 453 11.40 -11.20 -14.09
N PRO A 454 11.11 -11.17 -15.39
CA PRO A 454 11.57 -10.12 -16.30
C PRO A 454 11.21 -8.71 -15.80
N GLY A 455 12.19 -7.78 -15.84
CA GLY A 455 12.06 -6.40 -15.38
C GLY A 455 12.49 -6.19 -13.93
N PHE A 456 12.51 -7.22 -13.09
CA PHE A 456 13.07 -7.08 -11.74
C PHE A 456 14.59 -7.02 -11.79
N LYS A 457 15.15 -6.24 -10.87
CA LYS A 457 16.59 -6.05 -10.75
C LYS A 457 17.04 -6.60 -9.39
N PRO A 458 18.13 -7.37 -9.35
CA PRO A 458 18.64 -7.97 -8.14
C PRO A 458 19.04 -6.92 -7.11
N ASN A 459 19.13 -7.35 -5.85
CA ASN A 459 19.60 -6.55 -4.72
C ASN A 459 18.76 -5.28 -4.49
N ARG A 460 17.43 -5.46 -4.43
CA ARG A 460 16.45 -4.36 -4.24
C ARG A 460 15.43 -4.69 -3.17
N VAL A 461 15.00 -3.65 -2.43
CA VAL A 461 13.89 -3.76 -1.47
C VAL A 461 12.75 -2.84 -1.93
N HIS A 462 11.59 -3.42 -2.23
CA HIS A 462 10.36 -2.69 -2.51
C HIS A 462 9.55 -2.52 -1.21
N ILE A 463 9.25 -1.29 -0.86
CA ILE A 463 8.38 -0.94 0.25
C ILE A 463 7.02 -0.56 -0.33
N LEU A 464 6.02 -1.35 0.05
CA LEU A 464 4.67 -1.27 -0.47
C LEU A 464 3.73 -1.19 0.73
N ASP A 465 3.60 0.01 1.27
CA ASP A 465 2.73 0.34 2.41
C ASP A 465 1.69 1.39 2.01
N PHE A 466 0.61 1.53 2.79
CA PHE A 466 -0.44 2.53 2.54
C PHE A 466 0.14 3.96 2.45
N GLU A 467 1.11 4.26 3.31
CA GLU A 467 1.72 5.58 3.39
C GLU A 467 2.88 5.77 2.42
N GLU A 468 3.41 4.68 1.84
CA GLU A 468 4.69 4.68 1.12
C GLU A 468 4.72 3.61 0.01
N THR A 469 5.02 4.05 -1.22
CA THR A 469 5.47 3.19 -2.31
C THR A 469 6.88 3.62 -2.68
N ALA A 470 7.87 2.80 -2.35
CA ALA A 470 9.28 3.13 -2.55
C ALA A 470 10.07 1.89 -3.02
N CYS A 471 11.18 2.14 -3.70
CA CYS A 471 12.16 1.11 -4.05
C CYS A 471 13.52 1.58 -3.56
N VAL A 472 14.12 0.83 -2.63
CA VAL A 472 15.43 1.11 -2.07
C VAL A 472 16.48 0.32 -2.84
N PHE A 473 17.49 1.04 -3.31
CA PHE A 473 18.69 0.49 -3.90
C PHE A 473 19.86 0.68 -2.94
N TRP A 474 20.82 -0.23 -2.93
CA TRP A 474 21.96 -0.15 -2.00
C TRP A 474 22.86 1.07 -2.11
N TRP A 475 22.98 1.67 -3.29
CA TRP A 475 23.72 2.94 -3.44
C TRP A 475 23.04 4.12 -2.73
N MET A 476 21.78 3.98 -2.28
CA MET A 476 21.09 4.92 -1.38
C MET A 476 21.22 4.56 0.11
N VAL A 477 21.69 3.35 0.43
CA VAL A 477 21.99 2.89 1.80
C VAL A 477 23.45 3.17 2.17
N SER A 478 24.28 3.45 1.17
CA SER A 478 25.62 3.96 1.39
C SER A 478 25.60 5.41 1.92
N PRO A 479 26.37 5.72 2.98
CA PRO A 479 26.48 7.07 3.53
C PRO A 479 26.93 8.17 2.55
N SER A 480 27.39 7.79 1.36
CA SER A 480 28.04 8.65 0.38
C SER A 480 27.12 9.69 -0.29
N LEU A 481 25.80 9.46 -0.39
CA LEU A 481 24.90 10.39 -1.10
C LEU A 481 24.31 11.50 -0.21
N PHE A 482 24.24 11.32 1.11
CA PHE A 482 23.77 12.38 2.03
C PHE A 482 24.71 13.62 1.98
N GLN A 483 25.99 13.41 1.67
CA GLN A 483 26.96 14.48 1.40
C GLN A 483 26.67 15.22 0.08
N LEU A 484 26.12 14.54 -0.94
CA LEU A 484 25.87 15.15 -2.25
C LEU A 484 24.59 15.99 -2.29
N ILE A 485 23.57 15.60 -1.51
CA ILE A 485 22.29 16.34 -1.45
C ILE A 485 22.43 17.62 -0.61
N LYS A 486 23.24 17.62 0.46
CA LYS A 486 23.52 18.84 1.25
C LYS A 486 24.45 19.84 0.55
N THR A 487 25.34 19.38 -0.34
CA THR A 487 26.27 20.28 -1.05
C THR A 487 25.65 20.99 -2.26
N ARG A 488 24.49 20.54 -2.76
CA ARG A 488 23.75 21.26 -3.83
C ARG A 488 22.75 22.31 -3.33
N GLY A 489 22.48 22.37 -2.02
CA GLY A 489 21.57 23.36 -1.41
C GLY A 489 22.25 24.65 -0.91
N GLY A 490 23.53 24.85 -1.23
CA GLY A 490 24.29 26.02 -0.81
C GLY A 490 25.37 26.35 -1.82
N ASN A 491 24.98 26.95 -2.94
CA ASN A 491 25.72 27.93 -3.74
C ASN A 491 25.10 28.03 -5.15
N SER A 492 24.12 28.92 -5.28
CA SER A 492 24.03 29.96 -6.32
C SER A 492 22.68 30.65 -6.23
#